data_AF-A0A7V3J2M2-F1
#
_entry.id   AF-A0A7V3J2M2-F1
#
_cell.length_a   1.000
_cell.length_b   1.000
_cell.length_c   1.000
_cell.angle_alpha   90.00
_cell.angle_beta   90.00
_cell.angle_gamma   90.00
#
_symmetry.space_group_name_H-M   'P 1'
#
loop_
_entity.id
_entity.type
_entity.pdbx_description
1 polymer ?
#
loop_
_entity_poly.entity_id
_entity_poly.type
_entity_poly.pdbx_seq_one_letter_code
_entity_poly.pdbx_strand_id
1 'polypeptide(L)' 'QALAFDFTANQPGLSLFHCHKQSHMDFGFMALINCS' A
#
# COMPACT_ATOMS: atom_id res chain seq x y z
N GLN A 1 14.68 -1.38 -11.71
CA GLN A 1 14.98 -2.34 -10.64
C GLN A 1 13.66 -2.89 -10.13
N ALA A 2 13.55 -4.18 -9.81
CA ALA A 2 12.35 -4.79 -9.25
C ALA A 2 12.65 -5.29 -7.83
N LEU A 3 11.69 -5.13 -6.93
CA LEU A 3 11.73 -5.66 -5.57
C LEU A 3 10.49 -6.53 -5.36
N ALA A 4 10.64 -7.60 -4.59
CA ALA A 4 9.56 -8.48 -4.17
C ALA A 4 9.50 -8.51 -2.65
N PHE A 5 8.28 -8.52 -2.11
CA PHE A 5 8.02 -8.56 -0.68
C PHE A 5 6.92 -9.57 -0.42
N ASP A 6 7.07 -10.34 0.65
CA ASP A 6 6.02 -11.21 1.16
C ASP A 6 5.27 -10.47 2.29
N PHE A 7 3.94 -10.52 2.27
CA PHE A 7 3.08 -9.81 3.22
C PHE A 7 1.84 -10.65 3.55
N THR A 8 1.64 -10.91 4.83
CA THR A 8 0.45 -11.59 5.35
C THR A 8 -0.56 -10.55 5.84
N ALA A 9 -1.68 -10.43 5.13
CA ALA A 9 -2.79 -9.57 5.53
C ALA A 9 -3.63 -10.27 6.62
N ASN A 10 -3.26 -10.11 7.89
CA ASN A 10 -3.94 -10.76 9.03
C ASN A 10 -4.83 -9.81 9.84
N GLN A 11 -4.91 -8.54 9.48
CA GLN A 11 -5.80 -7.56 10.09
C GLN A 11 -6.99 -7.28 9.17
N PRO A 12 -8.23 -7.55 9.62
CA PRO A 12 -9.41 -7.26 8.83
C PRO A 12 -9.62 -5.75 8.69
N GLY A 13 -10.20 -5.34 7.56
CA GLY A 13 -10.50 -3.95 7.24
C GLY A 13 -9.66 -3.38 6.11
N LEU A 14 -9.63 -2.05 6.01
CA LEU A 14 -8.94 -1.33 4.93
C LEU A 14 -7.50 -0.99 5.33
N SER A 15 -6.56 -1.47 4.52
CA SER A 15 -5.13 -1.16 4.63
C SER A 15 -4.72 -0.15 3.54
N LEU A 16 -4.03 0.93 3.92
CA LEU A 16 -3.52 1.93 2.98
C LEU A 16 -2.19 1.48 2.37
N PHE A 17 -2.17 1.30 1.06
CA PHE A 17 -0.97 1.06 0.28
C PHE A 17 -0.51 2.36 -0.39
N HIS A 18 0.71 2.82 -0.08
CA HIS A 18 1.31 4.02 -0.66
C HIS A 18 2.83 3.95 -0.63
N CYS A 19 3.51 4.81 -1.39
CA CYS A 19 4.97 4.98 -1.30
C CYS A 19 5.32 6.16 -0.37
N HIS A 20 6.39 6.05 0.41
CA HIS A 20 6.90 7.13 1.28
C HIS A 20 7.64 8.27 0.53
N LYS A 21 7.32 8.48 -0.74
CA LYS A 21 7.80 9.65 -1.50
C LYS A 21 6.69 10.67 -1.51
N GLN A 22 6.95 11.86 -0.97
CA GLN A 22 5.95 12.92 -0.84
C GLN A 22 5.26 13.22 -2.18
N SER A 23 6.04 13.34 -3.26
CA SER A 23 5.51 13.55 -4.60
C SER A 23 4.51 12.46 -5.04
N HIS A 24 4.75 11.20 -4.69
CA HIS A 24 3.84 10.11 -5.07
C HIS A 24 2.54 10.14 -4.24
N MET A 25 2.60 10.57 -2.98
CA MET A 25 1.38 10.80 -2.18
C MET A 25 0.58 11.98 -2.73
N ASP A 26 1.26 13.09 -3.06
CA ASP A 26 0.61 14.30 -3.57
C ASP A 26 -0.03 14.07 -4.95
N PHE A 27 0.56 13.21 -5.78
CA PHE A 27 0.00 12.81 -7.09
C PHE A 27 -0.92 11.58 -7.02
N GLY A 28 -1.31 11.12 -5.83
CA GLY A 28 -2.37 10.13 -5.66
C GLY A 28 -1.95 8.67 -5.87
N PHE A 29 -0.66 8.34 -5.74
CA PHE A 29 -0.19 6.95 -5.75
C PHE A 29 -0.51 6.25 -4.42
N MET A 30 -1.80 6.02 -4.21
CA MET A 30 -2.36 5.43 -3.00
C MET A 30 -3.53 4.51 -3.38
N ALA A 31 -3.65 3.37 -2.70
CA ALA A 31 -4.77 2.44 -2.87
C ALA A 31 -5.20 1.91 -1.50
N LEU A 32 -6.50 1.62 -1.36
CA LEU A 32 -7.02 0.88 -0.21
C LEU A 32 -7.14 -0.59 -0.60
N ILE A 33 -6.57 -1.46 0.23
CA ILE A 33 -6.67 -2.90 0.09
C ILE A 33 -7.62 -3.40 1.16
N ASN A 34 -8.68 -4.10 0.76
CA ASN A 34 -9.60 -4.72 1.69
C ASN A 34 -9.12 -6.12 2.05
N CYS A 35 -8.89 -6.36 3.34
CA CYS A 35 -8.65 -7.69 3.87
C CYS A 35 -9.94 -8.17 4.57
N SER A 36 -10.63 -9.12 3.93
CA SER A 36 -11.86 -9.75 4.41
C SER A 36 -11.60 -11.11 5.03
#